data_AF-A0A382V874-F1
#
_entry.id   AF-A0A382V874-F1
#
_cell.length_a   1.000
_cell.length_b   1.000
_cell.length_c   1.000
_cell.angle_alpha   90.00
_cell.angle_beta   90.00
_cell.angle_gamma   90.00
#
_symmetry.space_group_name_H-M   'P 1'
#
loop_
_entity.id
_entity.type
_entity.pdbx_description
1 polymer ?
#
loop_
_entity_poly.entity_id
_entity_poly.type
_entity_poly.pdbx_seq_one_letter_code
_entity_poly.pdbx_strand_id
1 'polypeptide(L)'
;KFYKKKIKINLAIDYNGGHSKSIFWDFINSKKNKTLIVVRDKLTEESYSKDYKDYNSTFDNEGFINFLEAPLIWAKSVIESFKLYFNNFNLPSDYYRQICFIPNKRVKYKAFFNKYNCKYFLGRDDYNYQHIIRNQEIRKIKGCSFGLNHGIDSINKVAFQLRYIDWDFYYMHGLYQFNNIYKKYWPKKMKVRGIGAMMANPNQHIKIKSKSEKNIAIIVAPSYHQKLIFKSIEELAIFFPSIKFYIFTKWKHRNVGTFGKLYQNLIKSRLKNVQECLQPVYDMLHK
;
A
#
# COMPACT_ATOMS: atom_id res chain seq x y z
N LYS A 1 -21.39 -7.92 -31.06
CA LYS A 1 -20.14 -7.13 -31.18
C LYS A 1 -18.99 -7.89 -30.51
N PHE A 2 -18.28 -8.74 -31.25
CA PHE A 2 -17.37 -9.77 -30.69
C PHE A 2 -15.98 -9.27 -30.25
N TYR A 3 -15.61 -8.01 -30.53
CA TYR A 3 -14.39 -7.40 -29.98
C TYR A 3 -14.68 -5.95 -29.59
N LYS A 4 -14.75 -5.66 -28.28
CA LYS A 4 -14.64 -4.27 -27.81
C LYS A 4 -13.18 -3.85 -27.99
N LYS A 5 -12.96 -2.74 -28.70
CA LYS A 5 -11.64 -2.09 -28.80
C LYS A 5 -11.06 -1.92 -27.39
N LYS A 6 -9.85 -2.44 -27.15
CA LYS A 6 -9.20 -2.31 -25.84
C LYS A 6 -9.09 -0.85 -25.44
N ILE A 7 -9.38 -0.56 -24.17
CA ILE A 7 -9.20 0.79 -23.63
C ILE A 7 -7.70 1.01 -23.45
N LYS A 8 -7.15 2.01 -24.14
CA LYS A 8 -5.71 2.33 -24.07
C LYS A 8 -5.43 3.10 -22.78
N ILE A 9 -4.78 2.43 -21.83
CA ILE A 9 -4.34 3.00 -20.55
C ILE A 9 -2.82 2.93 -20.51
N ASN A 10 -2.17 4.02 -20.13
CA ASN A 10 -0.72 4.01 -19.97
C ASN A 10 -0.33 3.39 -18.62
N LEU A 11 -0.98 3.86 -17.55
CA LEU A 11 -0.68 3.52 -16.17
C LEU A 11 -1.95 3.08 -15.44
N ALA A 12 -1.96 1.87 -14.89
CA ALA A 12 -2.94 1.45 -13.91
C ALA A 12 -2.35 1.57 -12.49
N ILE A 13 -3.16 1.98 -11.52
CA ILE A 13 -2.70 2.22 -10.14
C ILE A 13 -3.64 1.52 -9.17
N ASP A 14 -3.12 0.60 -8.36
CA ASP A 14 -3.85 -0.03 -7.25
C ASP A 14 -4.13 0.99 -6.14
N TYR A 15 -5.41 1.19 -5.84
CA TYR A 15 -5.88 2.17 -4.88
C TYR A 15 -6.65 1.55 -3.71
N ASN A 16 -6.08 1.73 -2.52
CA ASN A 16 -6.64 1.30 -1.23
C ASN A 16 -6.98 2.47 -0.29
N GLY A 17 -7.27 3.64 -0.83
CA GLY A 17 -7.64 4.84 -0.04
C GLY A 17 -6.45 5.72 0.36
N GLY A 18 -6.75 6.96 0.76
CA GLY A 18 -5.81 7.93 1.33
C GLY A 18 -5.56 9.18 0.46
N HIS A 19 -5.78 10.35 1.07
CA HIS A 19 -5.85 11.66 0.40
C HIS A 19 -4.55 12.17 -0.26
N SER A 20 -3.38 11.66 0.13
CA SER A 20 -2.08 12.18 -0.36
C SER A 20 -1.59 11.57 -1.68
N LYS A 21 -2.42 10.77 -2.35
CA LYS A 21 -1.97 9.96 -3.48
C LYS A 21 -2.16 10.61 -4.86
N SER A 22 -3.11 11.52 -5.03
CA SER A 22 -3.31 12.22 -6.31
C SER A 22 -2.08 13.00 -6.74
N ILE A 23 -1.42 13.70 -5.80
CA ILE A 23 -0.13 14.40 -6.04
C ILE A 23 0.92 13.44 -6.62
N PHE A 24 1.01 12.24 -6.06
CA PHE A 24 1.97 11.24 -6.51
C PHE A 24 1.60 10.66 -7.88
N TRP A 25 0.32 10.47 -8.16
CA TRP A 25 -0.14 9.98 -9.46
C TRP A 25 0.06 11.02 -10.56
N ASP A 26 -0.25 12.28 -10.27
CA ASP A 26 -0.03 13.41 -11.18
C ASP A 26 1.45 13.60 -11.47
N PHE A 27 2.32 13.38 -10.48
CA PHE A 27 3.76 13.35 -10.67
C PHE A 27 4.21 12.22 -11.62
N ILE A 28 3.69 11.00 -11.45
CA ILE A 28 4.08 9.86 -12.30
C ILE A 28 3.49 9.98 -13.71
N ASN A 29 2.24 10.42 -13.82
CA ASN A 29 1.55 10.57 -15.09
C ASN A 29 0.48 11.66 -15.01
N SER A 30 0.85 12.87 -15.42
CA SER A 30 -0.04 14.04 -15.48
C SER A 30 -1.23 13.86 -16.44
N LYS A 31 -1.18 12.88 -17.36
CA LYS A 31 -2.30 12.57 -18.26
C LYS A 31 -3.35 11.71 -17.57
N LYS A 32 -4.21 12.35 -16.76
CA LYS A 32 -5.28 11.70 -15.97
C LYS A 32 -6.16 10.75 -16.78
N ASN A 33 -6.54 11.13 -18.01
CA ASN A 33 -7.34 10.29 -18.92
C ASN A 33 -6.63 9.01 -19.41
N LYS A 34 -5.31 8.91 -19.25
CA LYS A 34 -4.50 7.71 -19.55
C LYS A 34 -4.07 6.97 -18.29
N THR A 35 -4.51 7.43 -17.13
CA THR A 35 -4.34 6.76 -15.84
C THR A 35 -5.65 6.08 -15.46
N LEU A 36 -5.55 4.83 -14.99
CA LEU A 36 -6.68 4.05 -14.51
C LEU A 36 -6.46 3.74 -13.02
N ILE A 37 -7.37 4.21 -12.18
CA ILE A 37 -7.38 3.92 -10.75
C ILE A 37 -8.14 2.61 -10.54
N VAL A 38 -7.42 1.59 -10.10
CA VAL A 38 -7.95 0.26 -9.80
C VAL A 38 -8.32 0.23 -8.33
N VAL A 39 -9.60 0.47 -8.05
CA VAL A 39 -10.16 0.52 -6.70
C VAL A 39 -10.35 -0.91 -6.19
N ARG A 40 -10.05 -1.15 -4.91
CA ARG A 40 -10.06 -2.52 -4.36
C ARG A 40 -11.45 -3.04 -4.03
N ASP A 41 -12.30 -2.18 -3.51
CA ASP A 41 -13.60 -2.54 -2.98
C ASP A 41 -14.53 -1.34 -2.95
N LYS A 42 -15.84 -1.61 -2.87
CA LYS A 42 -16.88 -0.59 -2.89
C LYS A 42 -16.76 0.38 -1.72
N LEU A 43 -16.34 -0.09 -0.55
CA LEU A 43 -16.15 0.76 0.62
C LEU A 43 -15.07 1.82 0.36
N THR A 44 -13.96 1.43 -0.28
CA THR A 44 -12.91 2.35 -0.72
C THR A 44 -13.44 3.34 -1.75
N GLU A 45 -14.28 2.90 -2.68
CA GLU A 45 -14.91 3.79 -3.66
C GLU A 45 -15.83 4.83 -3.00
N GLU A 46 -16.74 4.37 -2.14
CA GLU A 46 -17.67 5.23 -1.39
C GLU A 46 -16.92 6.25 -0.53
N SER A 47 -15.84 5.82 0.12
CA SER A 47 -15.08 6.66 1.04
C SER A 47 -14.16 7.66 0.33
N TYR A 48 -13.64 7.32 -0.87
CA TYR A 48 -12.52 8.01 -1.47
C TYR A 48 -12.70 8.38 -2.96
N SER A 49 -13.88 8.20 -3.55
CA SER A 49 -14.16 8.58 -4.94
C SER A 49 -13.77 10.02 -5.29
N LYS A 50 -13.89 10.94 -4.34
CA LYS A 50 -13.47 12.34 -4.49
C LYS A 50 -11.98 12.49 -4.80
N ASP A 51 -11.13 11.58 -4.33
CA ASP A 51 -9.68 11.65 -4.51
C ASP A 51 -9.24 11.34 -5.96
N TYR A 52 -10.09 10.66 -6.73
CA TYR A 52 -9.80 10.25 -8.11
C TYR A 52 -10.91 10.58 -9.11
N LYS A 53 -11.80 11.53 -8.78
CA LYS A 53 -12.94 11.93 -9.64
C LYS A 53 -12.54 12.35 -11.06
N ASP A 54 -11.31 12.84 -11.24
CA ASP A 54 -10.79 13.30 -12.54
C ASP A 54 -10.08 12.19 -13.34
N TYR A 55 -10.06 10.97 -12.81
CA TYR A 55 -9.38 9.82 -13.41
C TYR A 55 -10.42 8.79 -13.86
N ASN A 56 -10.02 7.92 -14.80
CA ASN A 56 -10.80 6.70 -15.01
C ASN A 56 -10.62 5.80 -13.78
N SER A 57 -11.69 5.21 -13.29
CA SER A 57 -11.65 4.20 -12.23
C SER A 57 -12.31 2.89 -12.67
N THR A 58 -11.94 1.80 -12.00
CA THR A 58 -12.55 0.47 -12.19
C THR A 58 -12.18 -0.43 -11.01
N PHE A 59 -12.82 -1.59 -10.92
CA PHE A 59 -12.41 -2.67 -10.01
C PHE A 59 -11.56 -3.74 -10.72
N ASP A 60 -10.79 -4.51 -9.95
CA ASP A 60 -9.96 -5.60 -10.49
C ASP A 60 -10.77 -6.75 -11.11
N ASN A 61 -12.06 -6.85 -10.79
CA ASN A 61 -13.00 -7.84 -11.30
C ASN A 61 -13.81 -7.37 -12.53
N GLU A 62 -13.68 -6.12 -12.95
CA GLU A 62 -14.40 -5.55 -14.09
C GLU A 62 -13.67 -5.80 -15.43
N GLY A 63 -13.07 -6.98 -15.58
CA GLY A 63 -12.37 -7.39 -16.80
C GLY A 63 -13.29 -7.85 -17.92
N PHE A 64 -12.69 -8.34 -19.01
CA PHE A 64 -13.40 -8.99 -20.11
C PHE A 64 -12.71 -10.27 -20.54
N ILE A 65 -13.47 -11.36 -20.67
CA ILE A 65 -13.01 -12.62 -21.26
C ILE A 65 -13.80 -12.83 -22.55
N ASN A 66 -13.10 -13.11 -23.64
CA ASN A 66 -13.74 -13.47 -24.90
C ASN A 66 -14.46 -14.82 -24.74
N PHE A 67 -15.71 -14.92 -25.19
CA PHE A 67 -16.47 -16.17 -25.15
C PHE A 67 -15.72 -17.34 -25.79
N LEU A 68 -14.96 -17.11 -26.86
CA LEU A 68 -14.14 -18.14 -27.50
C LEU A 68 -12.96 -18.61 -26.63
N GLU A 69 -12.42 -17.74 -25.78
CA GLU A 69 -11.34 -18.09 -24.85
C GLU A 69 -11.85 -18.69 -23.54
N ALA A 70 -13.13 -18.49 -23.22
CA ALA A 70 -13.70 -18.84 -21.93
C ALA A 70 -13.60 -20.34 -21.61
N PRO A 71 -13.92 -21.30 -22.52
CA PRO A 71 -13.77 -22.73 -22.24
C PRO A 71 -12.32 -23.12 -21.91
N LEU A 72 -11.35 -22.57 -22.65
CA LEU A 72 -9.93 -22.86 -22.43
C LEU A 72 -9.44 -22.30 -21.09
N ILE A 73 -9.88 -21.10 -20.72
CA ILE A 73 -9.55 -20.48 -19.43
C ILE A 73 -10.18 -21.27 -18.28
N TRP A 74 -11.44 -21.70 -18.44
CA TRP A 74 -12.14 -22.53 -17.47
C TRP A 74 -11.41 -23.86 -17.26
N ALA A 75 -11.12 -24.60 -18.33
CA ALA A 75 -10.41 -25.87 -18.26
C ALA A 75 -9.04 -25.73 -17.58
N LYS A 76 -8.26 -24.70 -17.93
CA LYS A 76 -6.97 -24.40 -17.26
C LYS A 76 -7.15 -24.10 -15.78
N SER A 77 -8.19 -23.34 -15.41
CA SER A 77 -8.45 -22.99 -14.02
C SER A 77 -8.86 -24.22 -13.20
N VAL A 78 -9.66 -25.13 -13.77
CA VAL A 78 -10.04 -26.40 -13.13
C VAL A 78 -8.81 -27.28 -12.92
N ILE A 79 -7.97 -27.46 -13.94
CA ILE A 79 -6.73 -28.23 -13.84
C ILE A 79 -5.78 -27.62 -12.78
N GLU A 80 -5.61 -26.30 -12.78
CA GLU A 80 -4.79 -25.59 -11.77
C GLU A 80 -5.37 -25.81 -10.37
N SER A 81 -6.69 -25.69 -10.18
CA SER A 81 -7.37 -25.98 -8.91
C SER A 81 -7.13 -27.41 -8.43
N PHE A 82 -7.25 -28.42 -9.30
CA PHE A 82 -6.97 -29.81 -8.94
C PHE A 82 -5.50 -30.01 -8.53
N LYS A 83 -4.55 -29.47 -9.31
CA LYS A 83 -3.12 -29.53 -8.96
C LYS A 83 -2.85 -28.87 -7.61
N LEU A 84 -3.43 -27.69 -7.37
CA LEU A 84 -3.29 -26.99 -6.10
C LEU A 84 -3.91 -27.79 -4.94
N TYR A 85 -5.08 -28.42 -5.15
CA TYR A 85 -5.69 -29.32 -4.18
C TYR A 85 -4.76 -30.48 -3.82
N PHE A 86 -4.35 -31.29 -4.80
CA PHE A 86 -3.52 -32.47 -4.53
C PHE A 86 -2.15 -32.13 -3.94
N ASN A 87 -1.58 -30.97 -4.25
CA ASN A 87 -0.30 -30.55 -3.69
C ASN A 87 -0.43 -29.93 -2.28
N ASN A 88 -1.64 -29.59 -1.83
CA ASN A 88 -1.85 -28.80 -0.61
C ASN A 88 -3.00 -29.30 0.28
N PHE A 89 -3.57 -30.48 0.01
CA PHE A 89 -4.72 -30.99 0.76
C PHE A 89 -4.44 -31.21 2.25
N ASN A 90 -3.17 -31.40 2.62
CA ASN A 90 -2.72 -31.53 4.01
C ASN A 90 -2.51 -30.19 4.74
N LEU A 91 -2.72 -29.05 4.08
CA LEU A 91 -2.60 -27.75 4.74
C LEU A 91 -3.83 -27.44 5.60
N PRO A 92 -3.67 -26.68 6.70
CA PRO A 92 -4.82 -26.18 7.45
C PRO A 92 -5.76 -25.36 6.57
N SER A 93 -7.05 -25.41 6.87
CA SER A 93 -8.14 -24.81 6.08
C SER A 93 -7.92 -23.34 5.74
N ASP A 94 -7.37 -22.55 6.67
CA ASP A 94 -7.08 -21.12 6.47
C ASP A 94 -6.02 -20.86 5.40
N TYR A 95 -4.98 -21.71 5.33
CA TYR A 95 -3.96 -21.63 4.28
C TYR A 95 -4.52 -22.13 2.95
N TYR A 96 -5.24 -23.25 2.99
CA TYR A 96 -5.85 -23.84 1.80
C TYR A 96 -6.84 -22.89 1.12
N ARG A 97 -7.64 -22.16 1.90
CA ARG A 97 -8.56 -21.13 1.40
C ARG A 97 -7.86 -20.10 0.52
N GLN A 98 -6.68 -19.62 0.89
CA GLN A 98 -5.95 -18.62 0.10
C GLN A 98 -5.45 -19.19 -1.23
N ILE A 99 -5.02 -20.45 -1.22
CA ILE A 99 -4.53 -21.18 -2.40
C ILE A 99 -5.67 -21.39 -3.42
N CYS A 100 -6.86 -21.76 -2.96
CA CYS A 100 -8.02 -21.96 -3.83
C CYS A 100 -8.43 -20.71 -4.63
N PHE A 101 -8.10 -19.52 -4.17
CA PHE A 101 -8.41 -18.28 -4.89
C PHE A 101 -7.39 -17.92 -5.98
N ILE A 102 -6.23 -18.61 -6.04
CA ILE A 102 -5.17 -18.31 -7.02
C ILE A 102 -5.69 -18.42 -8.47
N PRO A 103 -6.36 -19.51 -8.90
CA PRO A 103 -6.86 -19.64 -10.27
C PRO A 103 -7.86 -18.52 -10.60
N ASN A 104 -8.82 -18.26 -9.70
CA ASN A 104 -9.78 -17.17 -9.87
C ASN A 104 -9.09 -15.80 -10.02
N LYS A 105 -8.09 -15.49 -9.20
CA LYS A 105 -7.34 -14.23 -9.30
C LYS A 105 -6.55 -14.13 -10.60
N ARG A 106 -6.00 -15.24 -11.11
CA ARG A 106 -5.36 -15.29 -12.42
C ARG A 106 -6.34 -14.97 -13.54
N VAL A 107 -7.53 -15.57 -13.51
CA VAL A 107 -8.62 -15.30 -14.45
C VAL A 107 -9.03 -13.83 -14.40
N LYS A 108 -9.21 -13.25 -13.21
CA LYS A 108 -9.53 -11.83 -13.03
C LYS A 108 -8.48 -10.91 -13.64
N TYR A 109 -7.19 -11.10 -13.35
CA TYR A 109 -6.14 -10.25 -13.93
C TYR A 109 -6.00 -10.44 -15.44
N LYS A 110 -6.16 -11.67 -15.95
CA LYS A 110 -6.21 -11.91 -17.40
C LYS A 110 -7.37 -11.12 -18.02
N ALA A 111 -8.57 -11.22 -17.44
CA ALA A 111 -9.75 -10.49 -17.90
C ALA A 111 -9.52 -8.96 -17.85
N PHE A 112 -8.92 -8.47 -16.78
CA PHE A 112 -8.57 -7.06 -16.60
C PHE A 112 -7.64 -6.57 -17.72
N PHE A 113 -6.52 -7.27 -17.98
CA PHE A 113 -5.57 -6.90 -19.04
C PHE A 113 -6.07 -7.18 -20.47
N ASN A 114 -7.10 -8.02 -20.62
CA ASN A 114 -7.84 -8.17 -21.87
C ASN A 114 -8.68 -6.93 -22.18
N LYS A 115 -9.34 -6.33 -21.17
CA LYS A 115 -10.14 -5.11 -21.32
C LYS A 115 -9.28 -3.85 -21.43
N TYR A 116 -8.30 -3.73 -20.53
CA TYR A 116 -7.43 -2.57 -20.41
C TYR A 116 -6.05 -2.89 -20.96
N ASN A 117 -5.67 -2.23 -22.06
CA ASN A 117 -4.33 -2.37 -22.64
C ASN A 117 -3.32 -1.52 -21.83
N CYS A 118 -3.03 -1.98 -20.62
CA CYS A 118 -2.18 -1.33 -19.64
C CYS A 118 -0.71 -1.71 -19.86
N LYS A 119 0.15 -0.72 -20.15
CA LYS A 119 1.61 -0.96 -20.28
C LYS A 119 2.32 -0.97 -18.92
N TYR A 120 1.82 -0.20 -17.95
CA TYR A 120 2.46 -0.02 -16.65
C TYR A 120 1.45 -0.20 -15.52
N PHE A 121 1.77 -1.01 -14.52
CA PHE A 121 0.91 -1.18 -13.34
C PHE A 121 1.67 -0.84 -12.05
N LEU A 122 1.15 0.12 -11.29
CA LEU A 122 1.69 0.51 -10.00
C LEU A 122 0.88 -0.13 -8.87
N GLY A 123 1.49 -1.07 -8.16
CA GLY A 123 0.86 -1.77 -7.05
C GLY A 123 1.27 -1.22 -5.68
N ARG A 124 0.33 -1.26 -4.74
CA ARG A 124 0.49 -0.79 -3.36
C ARG A 124 0.13 -1.92 -2.40
N ASP A 125 0.84 -3.04 -2.46
CA ASP A 125 0.84 -4.13 -1.46
C ASP A 125 1.73 -5.25 -1.96
N ASP A 126 2.89 -5.38 -1.34
CA ASP A 126 3.81 -6.50 -1.54
C ASP A 126 3.54 -7.67 -0.56
N TYR A 127 2.58 -7.48 0.36
CA TYR A 127 2.26 -8.45 1.41
C TYR A 127 1.31 -9.59 0.99
N ASN A 128 0.80 -9.58 -0.24
CA ASN A 128 -0.14 -10.60 -0.70
C ASN A 128 0.26 -11.19 -2.06
N TYR A 129 -0.14 -12.43 -2.33
CA TYR A 129 0.20 -13.14 -3.56
C TYR A 129 -0.34 -12.48 -4.85
N GLN A 130 -1.29 -11.55 -4.74
CA GLN A 130 -1.96 -10.96 -5.91
C GLN A 130 -0.98 -10.17 -6.78
N HIS A 131 0.03 -9.53 -6.17
CA HIS A 131 1.04 -8.82 -6.94
C HIS A 131 1.86 -9.76 -7.85
N ILE A 132 2.15 -10.99 -7.40
CA ILE A 132 2.87 -11.98 -8.20
C ILE A 132 2.01 -12.39 -9.41
N ILE A 133 0.74 -12.74 -9.18
CA ILE A 133 -0.18 -13.14 -10.26
C ILE A 133 -0.36 -12.00 -11.26
N ARG A 134 -0.64 -10.78 -10.76
CA ARG A 134 -0.77 -9.59 -11.60
C ARG A 134 0.46 -9.37 -12.48
N ASN A 135 1.65 -9.58 -11.92
CA ASN A 135 2.91 -9.35 -12.61
C ASN A 135 3.20 -10.43 -13.65
N GLN A 136 2.76 -11.67 -13.42
CA GLN A 136 2.76 -12.70 -14.45
C GLN A 136 1.83 -12.33 -15.62
N GLU A 137 0.62 -11.84 -15.34
CA GLU A 137 -0.33 -11.50 -16.41
C GLU A 137 0.07 -10.24 -17.20
N ILE A 138 0.59 -9.19 -16.55
CA ILE A 138 1.03 -7.98 -17.28
C ILE A 138 2.25 -8.25 -18.18
N ARG A 139 3.16 -9.15 -17.77
CA ARG A 139 4.32 -9.50 -18.60
C ARG A 139 3.92 -10.27 -19.86
N LYS A 140 2.82 -11.04 -19.84
CA LYS A 140 2.28 -11.71 -21.05
C LYS A 140 1.87 -10.70 -22.13
N ILE A 141 1.50 -9.48 -21.73
CA ILE A 141 1.21 -8.38 -22.65
C ILE A 141 2.39 -7.41 -22.82
N LYS A 142 3.60 -7.83 -22.45
CA LYS A 142 4.85 -7.04 -22.52
C LYS A 142 4.80 -5.72 -21.72
N GLY A 143 3.97 -5.66 -20.69
CA GLY A 143 3.93 -4.53 -19.76
C GLY A 143 4.93 -4.70 -18.61
N CYS A 144 5.02 -3.67 -17.76
CA CYS A 144 5.89 -3.63 -16.59
C CYS A 144 5.10 -3.34 -15.31
N SER A 145 5.57 -3.91 -14.22
CA SER A 145 5.00 -3.70 -12.89
C SER A 145 5.94 -2.97 -11.96
N PHE A 146 5.37 -2.02 -11.23
CA PHE A 146 6.04 -1.15 -10.28
C PHE A 146 5.46 -1.41 -8.89
N GLY A 147 6.32 -1.70 -7.92
CA GLY A 147 5.93 -1.82 -6.52
C GLY A 147 6.49 -0.67 -5.69
N LEU A 148 5.77 -0.34 -4.62
CA LEU A 148 6.16 0.67 -3.65
C LEU A 148 5.98 0.09 -2.24
N ASN A 149 7.04 -0.02 -1.45
CA ASN A 149 6.89 -0.33 -0.03
C ASN A 149 8.02 0.20 0.86
N HIS A 150 7.79 0.11 2.16
CA HIS A 150 8.68 0.52 3.23
C HIS A 150 9.78 -0.50 3.56
N GLY A 151 9.74 -1.73 3.02
CA GLY A 151 10.84 -2.70 3.18
C GLY A 151 11.08 -3.17 4.62
N ILE A 152 10.06 -3.11 5.50
CA ILE A 152 10.24 -3.30 6.94
C ILE A 152 10.74 -4.71 7.27
N ASP A 153 12.00 -4.82 7.63
CA ASP A 153 12.67 -6.09 7.99
C ASP A 153 12.02 -6.81 9.17
N SER A 154 11.63 -6.08 10.22
CA SER A 154 11.16 -6.70 11.48
C SER A 154 9.96 -7.63 11.27
N ILE A 155 9.00 -7.22 10.43
CA ILE A 155 7.83 -8.05 10.11
C ILE A 155 8.26 -9.23 9.24
N ASN A 156 9.16 -9.01 8.29
CA ASN A 156 9.65 -10.05 7.38
C ASN A 156 10.46 -11.14 8.09
N LYS A 157 11.11 -10.83 9.22
CA LYS A 157 11.78 -11.84 10.06
C LYS A 157 10.81 -12.88 10.61
N VAL A 158 9.60 -12.45 11.01
CA VAL A 158 8.56 -13.32 11.57
C VAL A 158 7.65 -13.90 10.48
N ALA A 159 7.20 -13.06 9.55
CA ALA A 159 6.33 -13.42 8.44
C ALA A 159 7.15 -13.62 7.16
N PHE A 160 7.77 -14.80 7.04
CA PHE A 160 8.67 -15.13 5.93
C PHE A 160 8.02 -14.98 4.55
N GLN A 161 6.70 -15.16 4.45
CA GLN A 161 5.94 -15.03 3.22
C GLN A 161 6.02 -13.63 2.61
N LEU A 162 6.23 -12.60 3.44
CA LEU A 162 6.33 -11.21 3.00
C LEU A 162 7.68 -10.91 2.33
N ARG A 163 8.67 -11.83 2.45
CA ARG A 163 9.97 -11.70 1.78
C ARG A 163 9.89 -11.99 0.29
N TYR A 164 8.87 -12.73 -0.13
CA TYR A 164 8.73 -13.17 -1.51
C TYR A 164 7.88 -12.17 -2.28
N ILE A 165 8.57 -11.33 -3.03
CA ILE A 165 7.94 -10.36 -3.91
C ILE A 165 8.45 -10.52 -5.33
N ASP A 166 7.63 -10.16 -6.30
CA ASP A 166 8.00 -10.16 -7.71
C ASP A 166 7.54 -8.84 -8.33
N TRP A 167 8.47 -8.01 -8.82
CA TRP A 167 8.21 -6.74 -9.52
C TRP A 167 9.24 -6.54 -10.64
N ASP A 168 8.98 -5.66 -11.60
CA ASP A 168 10.02 -5.27 -12.56
C ASP A 168 10.85 -4.12 -12.00
N PHE A 169 10.17 -3.15 -11.38
CA PHE A 169 10.77 -2.05 -10.65
C PHE A 169 10.18 -1.98 -9.25
N TYR A 170 11.03 -1.78 -8.24
CA TYR A 170 10.60 -1.70 -6.86
C TYR A 170 11.24 -0.50 -6.18
N TYR A 171 10.42 0.40 -5.65
CA TYR A 171 10.92 1.55 -4.90
C TYR A 171 10.76 1.33 -3.40
N MET A 172 11.84 1.51 -2.67
CA MET A 172 11.95 1.24 -1.24
C MET A 172 12.60 2.41 -0.51
N HIS A 173 12.28 2.58 0.77
CA HIS A 173 12.94 3.58 1.60
C HIS A 173 14.43 3.25 1.80
N GLY A 174 15.32 3.96 1.10
CA GLY A 174 16.73 3.61 1.02
C GLY A 174 17.01 2.21 0.41
N LEU A 175 18.26 1.75 0.51
CA LEU A 175 18.69 0.45 -0.04
C LEU A 175 19.29 -0.51 1.00
N TYR A 176 19.40 -0.09 2.27
CA TYR A 176 20.06 -0.87 3.32
C TYR A 176 19.44 -2.26 3.47
N GLN A 177 18.12 -2.35 3.65
CA GLN A 177 17.43 -3.62 3.83
C GLN A 177 17.51 -4.51 2.59
N PHE A 178 17.49 -3.92 1.39
CA PHE A 178 17.64 -4.67 0.15
C PHE A 178 19.00 -5.34 0.09
N ASN A 179 20.07 -4.55 0.25
CA ASN A 179 21.45 -5.04 0.13
C ASN A 179 21.80 -6.09 1.19
N ASN A 180 21.31 -5.93 2.42
CA ASN A 180 21.70 -6.79 3.54
C ASN A 180 20.74 -7.97 3.77
N ILE A 181 19.49 -7.89 3.30
CA ILE A 181 18.43 -8.82 3.71
C ILE A 181 17.74 -9.43 2.49
N TYR A 182 17.22 -8.59 1.60
CA TYR A 182 16.29 -9.06 0.57
C TYR A 182 16.93 -9.50 -0.75
N LYS A 183 18.13 -9.01 -1.08
CA LYS A 183 18.78 -9.27 -2.37
C LYS A 183 18.91 -10.76 -2.72
N LYS A 184 19.03 -11.62 -1.72
CA LYS A 184 19.09 -13.09 -1.89
C LYS A 184 17.73 -13.76 -2.13
N TYR A 185 16.63 -13.12 -1.74
CA TYR A 185 15.27 -13.68 -1.86
C TYR A 185 14.55 -13.18 -3.11
N TRP A 186 14.85 -11.97 -3.56
CA TRP A 186 14.13 -11.34 -4.65
C TRP A 186 14.67 -11.78 -6.02
N PRO A 187 13.80 -11.90 -7.05
CA PRO A 187 14.23 -12.23 -8.41
C PRO A 187 15.37 -11.31 -8.88
N LYS A 188 16.44 -11.89 -9.45
CA LYS A 188 17.61 -11.14 -9.95
C LYS A 188 17.26 -10.07 -11.00
N LYS A 189 16.14 -10.25 -11.71
CA LYS A 189 15.63 -9.31 -12.71
C LYS A 189 15.00 -8.04 -12.11
N MET A 190 14.64 -8.05 -10.82
CA MET A 190 13.99 -6.90 -10.19
C MET A 190 14.96 -5.73 -10.10
N LYS A 191 14.52 -4.54 -10.53
CA LYS A 191 15.29 -3.30 -10.37
C LYS A 191 14.82 -2.57 -9.12
N VAL A 192 15.63 -2.62 -8.06
CA VAL A 192 15.32 -1.96 -6.78
C VAL A 192 15.94 -0.57 -6.74
N ARG A 193 15.15 0.43 -6.33
CA ARG A 193 15.56 1.83 -6.22
C ARG A 193 15.28 2.36 -4.82
N GLY A 194 16.29 2.96 -4.21
CA GLY A 194 16.14 3.70 -2.97
C GLY A 194 15.47 5.03 -3.24
N ILE A 195 14.43 5.33 -2.46
CA ILE A 195 13.74 6.62 -2.45
C ILE A 195 13.64 7.12 -1.01
N GLY A 196 13.41 8.43 -0.84
CA GLY A 196 13.17 9.05 0.46
C GLY A 196 11.70 8.95 0.90
N ALA A 197 11.29 9.87 1.77
CA ALA A 197 9.89 9.97 2.20
C ALA A 197 8.96 10.29 1.01
N MET A 198 8.02 9.39 0.72
CA MET A 198 7.16 9.41 -0.49
C MET A 198 6.01 10.44 -0.48
N MET A 199 5.95 11.33 0.50
CA MET A 199 4.77 12.19 0.71
C MET A 199 5.11 13.64 1.03
N ALA A 200 6.37 14.04 0.88
CA ALA A 200 6.76 15.44 0.88
C ALA A 200 6.99 15.89 -0.57
N ASN A 201 6.25 16.90 -1.02
CA ASN A 201 6.53 17.55 -2.30
C ASN A 201 7.80 18.41 -2.18
N PRO A 202 8.46 18.79 -3.30
CA PRO A 202 9.66 19.61 -3.26
C PRO A 202 9.50 20.92 -2.47
N ASN A 203 8.32 21.55 -2.52
CA ASN A 203 8.05 22.80 -1.78
C ASN A 203 8.00 22.56 -0.27
N GLN A 204 7.47 21.42 0.19
CA GLN A 204 7.51 21.02 1.61
C GLN A 204 8.95 20.80 2.06
N HIS A 205 9.79 20.17 1.24
CA HIS A 205 11.22 20.02 1.53
C HIS A 205 11.97 21.35 1.64
N ILE A 206 11.61 22.34 0.84
CA ILE A 206 12.17 23.70 0.94
C ILE A 206 11.75 24.34 2.27
N LYS A 207 10.48 24.21 2.67
CA LYS A 207 9.97 24.77 3.93
C LYS A 207 10.63 24.17 5.16
N ILE A 208 10.95 22.87 5.16
CA ILE A 208 11.67 22.21 6.26
C ILE A 208 13.03 22.89 6.57
N LYS A 209 13.67 23.53 5.58
CA LYS A 209 14.96 24.21 5.77
C LYS A 209 14.84 25.61 6.42
N SER A 210 13.62 26.11 6.63
CA SER A 210 13.38 27.39 7.32
C SER A 210 13.43 27.19 8.84
N LYS A 211 13.71 28.26 9.61
CA LYS A 211 13.79 28.20 11.10
C LYS A 211 12.52 27.55 11.66
N SER A 212 12.59 26.30 12.10
CA SER A 212 11.49 25.65 12.81
C SER A 212 11.55 25.97 14.30
N GLU A 213 10.39 26.04 14.95
CA GLU A 213 10.34 25.99 16.41
C GLU A 213 10.95 24.66 16.89
N LYS A 214 11.49 24.62 18.11
CA LYS A 214 12.06 23.39 18.70
C LYS A 214 10.97 22.46 19.26
N ASN A 215 9.85 22.34 18.55
CA ASN A 215 8.72 21.50 18.92
C ASN A 215 8.96 20.04 18.52
N ILE A 216 8.24 19.11 19.15
CA ILE A 216 8.43 17.68 18.95
C ILE A 216 7.13 17.05 18.45
N ALA A 217 7.19 16.39 17.31
CA ALA A 217 6.12 15.52 16.82
C ALA A 217 6.34 14.08 17.32
N ILE A 218 5.37 13.53 18.05
CA ILE A 218 5.40 12.17 18.57
C ILE A 218 4.26 11.37 17.94
N ILE A 219 4.62 10.33 17.18
CA ILE A 219 3.66 9.43 16.54
C ILE A 219 3.56 8.16 17.37
N VAL A 220 2.39 7.93 17.97
CA VAL A 220 2.11 6.76 18.80
C VAL A 220 1.12 5.81 18.12
N ALA A 221 1.34 4.51 18.32
CA ALA A 221 0.45 3.44 17.92
C ALA A 221 0.41 2.37 19.02
N PRO A 222 -0.64 1.51 19.05
CA PRO A 222 -0.70 0.39 20.00
C PRO A 222 0.59 -0.45 19.96
N SER A 223 1.15 -0.72 21.14
CA SER A 223 2.38 -1.51 21.32
C SER A 223 2.41 -2.14 22.71
N TYR A 224 3.28 -3.14 22.91
CA TYR A 224 3.43 -3.84 24.19
C TYR A 224 3.81 -2.90 25.34
N HIS A 225 4.59 -1.84 25.07
CA HIS A 225 5.09 -0.90 26.08
C HIS A 225 4.30 0.41 26.15
N GLN A 226 3.04 0.42 25.72
CA GLN A 226 2.25 1.65 25.64
C GLN A 226 2.20 2.45 26.95
N LYS A 227 2.10 1.80 28.13
CA LYS A 227 2.09 2.51 29.43
C LYS A 227 3.38 3.31 29.65
N LEU A 228 4.53 2.71 29.34
CA LEU A 228 5.83 3.36 29.47
C LEU A 228 5.96 4.50 28.46
N ILE A 229 5.53 4.30 27.22
CA ILE A 229 5.55 5.35 26.19
C ILE A 229 4.76 6.58 26.64
N PHE A 230 3.52 6.40 27.11
CA PHE A 230 2.70 7.53 27.56
C PHE A 230 3.30 8.21 28.79
N LYS A 231 3.79 7.44 29.78
CA LYS A 231 4.49 8.00 30.94
C LYS A 231 5.72 8.82 30.53
N SER A 232 6.55 8.33 29.61
CA SER A 232 7.71 9.07 29.12
C SER A 232 7.33 10.36 28.40
N ILE A 233 6.21 10.38 27.67
CA ILE A 233 5.71 11.62 27.05
C ILE A 233 5.31 12.65 28.12
N GLU A 234 4.61 12.21 29.17
CA GLU A 234 4.23 13.09 30.30
C GLU A 234 5.46 13.64 31.02
N GLU A 235 6.44 12.78 31.34
CA GLU A 235 7.69 13.19 31.99
C GLU A 235 8.50 14.17 31.13
N LEU A 236 8.59 13.94 29.82
CA LEU A 236 9.26 14.86 28.89
C LEU A 236 8.53 16.21 28.82
N ALA A 237 7.20 16.20 28.79
CA ALA A 237 6.40 17.42 28.74
C ALA A 237 6.54 18.25 30.02
N ILE A 238 6.62 17.61 31.19
CA ILE A 238 6.88 18.27 32.48
C ILE A 238 8.30 18.84 32.52
N PHE A 239 9.29 18.06 32.05
CA PHE A 239 10.70 18.47 32.08
C PHE A 239 11.01 19.60 31.08
N PHE A 240 10.32 19.65 29.94
CA PHE A 240 10.49 20.68 28.92
C PHE A 240 9.21 21.51 28.70
N PRO A 241 8.83 22.38 29.66
CA PRO A 241 7.55 23.10 29.60
C PRO A 241 7.46 24.11 28.43
N SER A 242 8.60 24.54 27.88
CA SER A 242 8.66 25.46 26.74
C SER A 242 8.56 24.77 25.38
N ILE A 243 8.68 23.45 25.32
CA ILE A 243 8.60 22.66 24.08
C ILE A 243 7.17 22.18 23.90
N LYS A 244 6.57 22.39 22.72
CA LYS A 244 5.28 21.79 22.38
C LYS A 244 5.48 20.37 21.86
N PHE A 245 4.65 19.46 22.35
CA PHE A 245 4.59 18.06 21.96
C PHE A 245 3.31 17.79 21.18
N TYR A 246 3.43 17.58 19.87
CA TYR A 246 2.32 17.23 18.99
C TYR A 246 2.16 15.72 18.93
N ILE A 247 1.05 15.21 19.48
CA ILE A 247 0.79 13.77 19.58
C ILE A 247 -0.10 13.31 18.43
N PHE A 248 0.39 12.36 17.64
CA PHE A 248 -0.32 11.78 16.50
C PHE A 248 -0.66 10.31 16.78
N THR A 249 -1.87 9.90 16.42
CA THR A 249 -2.21 8.49 16.27
C THR A 249 -3.22 8.29 15.14
N LYS A 250 -3.35 7.07 14.64
CA LYS A 250 -4.40 6.78 13.66
C LYS A 250 -5.77 6.89 14.35
N TRP A 251 -6.74 7.49 13.67
CA TRP A 251 -8.08 7.73 14.20
C TRP A 251 -8.70 6.49 14.88
N LYS A 252 -8.53 5.31 14.27
CA LYS A 252 -9.05 4.03 14.79
C LYS A 252 -8.46 3.58 16.13
N HIS A 253 -7.35 4.18 16.57
CA HIS A 253 -6.70 3.84 17.83
C HIS A 253 -7.07 4.81 18.95
N ARG A 254 -7.62 5.99 18.64
CA ARG A 254 -7.87 7.06 19.63
C ARG A 254 -8.76 6.64 20.77
N ASN A 255 -9.76 5.81 20.50
CA ASN A 255 -10.82 5.49 21.45
C ASN A 255 -10.93 3.98 21.74
N VAL A 256 -9.98 3.17 21.27
CA VAL A 256 -10.11 1.70 21.30
C VAL A 256 -9.15 1.09 22.31
N GLY A 257 -9.72 0.29 23.22
CA GLY A 257 -8.98 -0.53 24.18
C GLY A 257 -8.13 0.26 25.17
N THR A 258 -7.16 -0.42 25.77
CA THR A 258 -6.25 0.18 26.75
C THR A 258 -5.40 1.30 26.14
N PHE A 259 -5.01 1.18 24.87
CA PHE A 259 -4.27 2.23 24.17
C PHE A 259 -5.08 3.52 24.08
N GLY A 260 -6.32 3.45 23.61
CA GLY A 260 -7.20 4.61 23.49
C GLY A 260 -7.44 5.30 24.84
N LYS A 261 -7.60 4.53 25.92
CA LYS A 261 -7.71 5.09 27.28
C LYS A 261 -6.47 5.90 27.69
N LEU A 262 -5.27 5.34 27.49
CA LEU A 262 -4.02 6.04 27.79
C LEU A 262 -3.83 7.29 26.92
N TYR A 263 -4.17 7.17 25.64
CA TYR A 263 -4.15 8.30 24.71
C TYR A 263 -5.06 9.44 25.17
N GLN A 264 -6.33 9.14 25.46
CA GLN A 264 -7.28 10.15 25.94
C GLN A 264 -6.87 10.75 27.28
N ASN A 265 -6.27 9.96 28.18
CA ASN A 265 -5.75 10.50 29.45
C ASN A 265 -4.62 11.49 29.22
N LEU A 266 -3.68 11.19 28.32
CA LEU A 266 -2.61 12.12 27.97
C LEU A 266 -3.18 13.42 27.37
N ILE A 267 -4.11 13.32 26.43
CA ILE A 267 -4.70 14.51 25.77
C ILE A 267 -5.56 15.35 26.73
N LYS A 268 -6.23 14.70 27.69
CA LYS A 268 -7.00 15.37 28.75
C LYS A 268 -6.15 15.79 29.95
N SER A 269 -4.85 15.47 29.95
CA SER A 269 -3.94 15.91 31.00
C SER A 269 -3.91 17.43 31.04
N ARG A 270 -3.63 18.02 32.20
CA ARG A 270 -3.52 19.49 32.34
C ARG A 270 -2.19 20.03 31.79
N LEU A 271 -1.44 19.24 31.01
CA LEU A 271 -0.17 19.63 30.43
C LEU A 271 -0.40 20.55 29.23
N LYS A 272 -0.20 21.86 29.43
CA LYS A 272 -0.48 22.91 28.42
C LYS A 272 0.36 22.79 27.14
N ASN A 273 1.48 22.08 27.21
CA ASN A 273 2.40 21.91 26.09
C ASN A 273 2.24 20.57 25.35
N VAL A 274 1.21 19.77 25.69
CA VAL A 274 0.86 18.55 24.95
C VAL A 274 -0.40 18.81 24.14
N GLN A 275 -0.35 18.57 22.83
CA GLN A 275 -1.47 18.82 21.92
C GLN A 275 -1.72 17.63 21.00
N GLU A 276 -2.97 17.19 20.92
CA GLU A 276 -3.38 16.27 19.85
C GLU A 276 -3.28 16.96 18.49
N CYS A 277 -2.57 16.32 17.55
CA CYS A 277 -2.54 16.79 16.18
C CYS A 277 -3.33 15.86 15.26
N LEU A 278 -4.40 16.43 14.69
CA LEU A 278 -5.30 15.74 13.76
C LEU A 278 -4.87 15.89 12.29
N GLN A 279 -3.91 16.78 12.02
CA GLN A 279 -3.42 17.04 10.67
C GLN A 279 -2.58 15.85 10.17
N PRO A 280 -2.48 15.66 8.84
CA PRO A 280 -1.54 14.70 8.27
C PRO A 280 -0.12 14.98 8.77
N VAL A 281 0.59 13.93 9.21
CA VAL A 281 1.94 14.04 9.79
C VAL A 281 2.90 14.82 8.88
N TYR A 282 2.81 14.64 7.56
CA TYR A 282 3.67 15.31 6.60
C TYR A 282 3.42 16.83 6.49
N ASP A 283 2.22 17.28 6.83
CA ASP A 283 1.88 18.71 6.85
C ASP A 283 2.43 19.40 8.10
N MET A 284 2.96 18.65 9.06
CA MET A 284 3.54 19.19 10.29
C MET A 284 5.04 19.38 10.22
N LEU A 285 5.72 18.86 9.17
CA LEU A 285 7.17 18.93 9.05
C LEU A 285 7.75 20.35 8.94
N HIS A 286 6.91 21.38 8.75
CA HIS A 286 7.32 22.78 8.62
C HIS A 286 6.88 23.67 9.80
N LYS A 287 6.24 23.10 10.82
CA LYS A 287 5.84 23.82 12.04
C LYS A 287 6.85 23.53 13.15
#